data_AF-A0A0M1JSE4-F1
#
_entry.id   AF-A0A0M1JSE4-F1
#
_cell.length_a   1.000
_cell.length_b   1.000
_cell.length_c   1.000
_cell.angle_alpha   90.00
_cell.angle_beta   90.00
_cell.angle_gamma   90.00
#
_symmetry.space_group_name_H-M   'P 1'
#
loop_
_entity.id
_entity.type
_entity.pdbx_description
1 polymer ?
#
loop_
_entity_poly.entity_id
_entity_poly.type
_entity_poly.pdbx_seq_one_letter_code
_entity_poly.pdbx_strand_id
1 'polypeptide(L)'
;MPVKLLNQQVAYEHGGNPFKGLHRWYSRKPLSFSRASVLASLLPEDISLDEFEYLLGLHPELEGLKPDANLRLYKVPPGYFRVGKVHDYCERVWGNRNPTVLDAFAGGGSIPFEAARYGLNVLASDLNPVAVVTMKAAMEYPVKFGPDLQVDIDRWVKWVGDEAEKRLAEFFPSTPKSEEVVQNYLWAHTVVCPSCQSVAPLSPNWWLSKTSNYAGKGQARKVTSDWYAVKPIPNLTEKRVDFELIKGKKGKGTTIKTDEGEYNPDDYTTVSRGVGRCPSCGNIIEDEVIKSQAQSVGLGHQLYAVAYKKGKSSLEFRLPNQFDLDGYQKVLNIFLKNIKNIEIIPIIDIPHGQETERLFSIGIDSWNKLFNPRQLLTLVTYVEIINEAKELIRAEYEPEKVEAICTYLALVLDRCVDMNCRLANWDSSRAGSKRASAQHSLNLMWNYPEINGASELWYWCADAFVSEYRSLCELFGTKAQSLSLPGILETEPKSIKIDAASADSLYHIADKSVDAVITDPPYYATIQYAELSDFFYVWMKRTLGDIFPELFWSEL
;
A
#
# COMPACT_ATOMS: atom_id res chain seq x y z
N MET A 1 2.13 -9.24 -33.15
CA MET A 1 2.14 -9.60 -31.71
C MET A 1 1.39 -10.91 -31.45
N PRO A 2 1.90 -11.80 -30.56
CA PRO A 2 1.28 -13.08 -30.21
C PRO A 2 0.17 -12.91 -29.15
N VAL A 3 -0.98 -12.39 -29.57
CA VAL A 3 -2.07 -11.94 -28.66
C VAL A 3 -2.54 -13.03 -27.68
N LYS A 4 -2.72 -14.28 -28.13
CA LYS A 4 -3.20 -15.37 -27.26
C LYS A 4 -2.21 -15.66 -26.12
N LEU A 5 -0.92 -15.70 -26.43
CA LEU A 5 0.14 -15.99 -25.48
C LEU A 5 0.36 -14.82 -24.51
N LEU A 6 0.28 -13.58 -25.01
CA LEU A 6 0.31 -12.39 -24.17
C LEU A 6 -0.86 -12.35 -23.19
N ASN A 7 -2.09 -12.66 -23.64
CA ASN A 7 -3.24 -12.76 -22.75
C ASN A 7 -3.05 -13.81 -21.65
N GLN A 8 -2.38 -14.93 -21.97
CA GLN A 8 -2.03 -15.95 -20.98
C GLN A 8 -0.99 -15.44 -19.97
N GLN A 9 0.04 -14.71 -20.42
CA GLN A 9 1.03 -14.11 -19.54
C GLN A 9 0.43 -13.02 -18.62
N VAL A 10 -0.42 -12.16 -19.18
CA VAL A 10 -1.20 -11.16 -18.44
C VAL A 10 -2.09 -11.84 -17.40
N ALA A 11 -2.76 -12.94 -17.77
CA ALA A 11 -3.56 -13.71 -16.84
C ALA A 11 -2.69 -14.24 -15.68
N TYR A 12 -1.50 -14.78 -15.94
CA TYR A 12 -0.62 -15.23 -14.86
C TYR A 12 -0.13 -14.12 -13.92
N GLU A 13 -0.09 -12.89 -14.42
CA GLU A 13 0.26 -11.74 -13.60
C GLU A 13 -0.78 -11.56 -12.50
N HIS A 14 -2.09 -11.67 -12.78
CA HIS A 14 -3.19 -11.51 -11.79
C HIS A 14 -2.96 -10.32 -10.82
N GLY A 15 -2.35 -9.24 -11.30
CA GLY A 15 -1.96 -8.07 -10.49
C GLY A 15 -0.76 -8.30 -9.56
N GLY A 16 0.05 -9.32 -9.79
CA GLY A 16 1.36 -9.57 -9.20
C GLY A 16 2.42 -8.86 -10.02
N ASN A 17 3.10 -7.91 -9.42
CA ASN A 17 4.13 -7.09 -10.05
C ASN A 17 5.32 -7.04 -9.07
N PRO A 18 6.58 -7.08 -9.54
CA PRO A 18 7.76 -7.15 -8.69
C PRO A 18 7.93 -6.01 -7.68
N PHE A 19 7.34 -4.85 -7.93
CA PHE A 19 7.37 -3.68 -7.05
C PHE A 19 5.96 -3.37 -6.50
N LYS A 20 5.10 -4.38 -6.38
CA LYS A 20 3.78 -4.24 -5.75
C LYS A 20 3.87 -3.98 -4.24
N GLY A 21 4.93 -4.45 -3.59
CA GLY A 21 5.18 -4.18 -2.18
C GLY A 21 5.86 -2.84 -1.93
N LEU A 22 6.41 -2.16 -2.93
CA LEU A 22 6.84 -0.76 -2.78
C LEU A 22 5.66 0.18 -2.48
N HIS A 23 4.78 0.34 -3.46
CA HIS A 23 3.61 1.21 -3.38
C HIS A 23 2.51 0.70 -4.31
N ARG A 24 1.24 0.86 -3.93
CA ARG A 24 0.12 0.51 -4.81
C ARG A 24 -0.11 1.65 -5.80
N TRP A 25 -0.06 1.33 -7.09
CA TRP A 25 -0.56 2.24 -8.12
C TRP A 25 -1.76 1.64 -8.84
N TYR A 26 -2.80 2.44 -9.02
CA TYR A 26 -4.14 1.95 -9.35
C TYR A 26 -4.33 1.53 -10.81
N SER A 27 -3.52 2.08 -11.73
CA SER A 27 -3.61 1.85 -13.18
C SER A 27 -2.42 1.08 -13.77
N ARG A 28 -1.61 0.38 -12.96
CA ARG A 28 -0.43 -0.36 -13.46
C ARG A 28 -0.79 -1.37 -14.54
N LYS A 29 -0.10 -1.28 -15.67
CA LYS A 29 -0.20 -2.27 -16.74
C LYS A 29 0.60 -3.53 -16.43
N PRO A 30 0.14 -4.68 -16.93
CA PRO A 30 0.92 -5.90 -16.88
C PRO A 30 2.31 -5.70 -17.49
N LEU A 31 3.35 -6.14 -16.81
CA LEU A 31 4.73 -6.04 -17.31
C LEU A 31 4.92 -6.87 -18.57
N SER A 32 4.29 -8.03 -18.65
CA SER A 32 4.32 -8.87 -19.86
C SER A 32 3.81 -8.16 -21.11
N PHE A 33 2.74 -7.37 -20.96
CA PHE A 33 2.19 -6.55 -22.05
C PHE A 33 3.08 -5.33 -22.35
N SER A 34 3.59 -4.67 -21.30
CA SER A 34 4.47 -3.51 -21.42
C SER A 34 5.76 -3.87 -22.16
N ARG A 35 6.35 -5.03 -21.83
CA ARG A 35 7.50 -5.62 -22.53
C ARG A 35 7.24 -5.82 -24.01
N ALA A 36 6.11 -6.45 -24.34
CA ALA A 36 5.74 -6.70 -25.73
C ALA A 36 5.53 -5.40 -26.51
N SER A 37 4.98 -4.36 -25.86
CA SER A 37 4.80 -3.05 -26.44
C SER A 37 6.15 -2.39 -26.75
N VAL A 38 7.10 -2.43 -25.80
CA VAL A 38 8.47 -1.94 -26.00
C VAL A 38 9.14 -2.62 -27.20
N LEU A 39 9.12 -3.95 -27.24
CA LEU A 39 9.73 -4.69 -28.34
C LEU A 39 9.04 -4.45 -29.68
N ALA A 40 7.70 -4.43 -29.71
CA ALA A 40 6.95 -4.23 -30.95
C ALA A 40 7.14 -2.83 -31.53
N SER A 41 7.46 -1.83 -30.70
CA SER A 41 7.75 -0.47 -31.15
C SER A 41 9.17 -0.29 -31.69
N LEU A 42 10.14 -1.10 -31.25
CA LEU A 42 11.56 -0.93 -31.57
C LEU A 42 12.07 -1.90 -32.64
N LEU A 43 11.44 -3.06 -32.78
CA LEU A 43 11.88 -4.10 -33.70
C LEU A 43 11.35 -3.84 -35.13
N PRO A 44 12.05 -4.36 -36.16
CA PRO A 44 11.63 -4.25 -37.56
C PRO A 44 10.22 -4.81 -37.83
N GLU A 45 9.52 -4.28 -38.83
CA GLU A 45 8.19 -4.76 -39.23
C GLU A 45 8.18 -6.18 -39.80
N ASP A 46 9.31 -6.62 -40.37
CA ASP A 46 9.48 -7.92 -41.02
C ASP A 46 9.94 -9.04 -40.07
N ILE A 47 10.02 -8.75 -38.76
CA ILE A 47 10.42 -9.74 -37.76
C ILE A 47 9.42 -10.91 -37.72
N SER A 48 9.93 -12.14 -37.72
CA SER A 48 9.07 -13.32 -37.61
C SER A 48 8.44 -13.42 -36.22
N LEU A 49 7.28 -14.08 -36.12
CA LEU A 49 6.64 -14.31 -34.83
C LEU A 49 7.53 -15.12 -33.88
N ASP A 50 8.21 -16.16 -34.39
CA ASP A 50 9.09 -17.01 -33.58
C ASP A 50 10.27 -16.21 -33.01
N GLU A 51 10.86 -15.32 -33.82
CA GLU A 51 11.93 -14.43 -33.38
C GLU A 51 11.41 -13.44 -32.32
N PHE A 52 10.25 -12.84 -32.55
CA PHE A 52 9.62 -11.94 -31.58
C PHE A 52 9.32 -12.64 -30.24
N GLU A 53 8.76 -13.86 -30.28
CA GLU A 53 8.48 -14.66 -29.07
C GLU A 53 9.77 -15.05 -28.33
N TYR A 54 10.83 -15.37 -29.07
CA TYR A 54 12.16 -15.61 -28.49
C TYR A 54 12.69 -14.36 -27.77
N LEU A 55 12.70 -13.19 -28.42
CA LEU A 55 13.18 -11.93 -27.84
C LEU A 55 12.33 -11.47 -26.65
N LEU A 56 11.02 -11.74 -26.67
CA LEU A 56 10.10 -11.48 -25.56
C LEU A 56 10.41 -12.32 -24.32
N GLY A 57 11.07 -13.47 -24.52
CA GLY A 57 11.56 -14.36 -23.46
C GLY A 57 10.77 -15.65 -23.30
N LEU A 58 9.91 -16.03 -24.24
CA LEU A 58 9.00 -17.19 -24.12
C LEU A 58 9.63 -18.54 -24.47
N HIS A 59 10.80 -18.52 -25.12
CA HIS A 59 11.56 -19.70 -25.53
C HIS A 59 12.91 -19.77 -24.79
N PRO A 60 12.93 -20.02 -23.46
CA PRO A 60 14.17 -20.15 -22.70
C PRO A 60 15.06 -21.31 -23.19
N GLU A 61 14.46 -22.34 -23.79
CA GLU A 61 15.15 -23.52 -24.34
C GLU A 61 16.09 -23.22 -25.50
N LEU A 62 15.86 -22.14 -26.24
CA LEU A 62 16.77 -21.69 -27.30
C LEU A 62 18.11 -21.17 -26.74
N GLU A 63 18.19 -20.96 -25.41
CA GLU A 63 19.42 -20.62 -24.70
C GLU A 63 19.91 -21.78 -23.82
N GLY A 64 19.45 -23.01 -24.07
CA GLY A 64 19.86 -24.20 -23.32
C GLY A 64 19.26 -24.30 -21.91
N LEU A 65 18.29 -23.45 -21.57
CA LEU A 65 17.52 -23.57 -20.34
C LEU A 65 16.41 -24.63 -20.51
N LYS A 66 15.90 -25.18 -19.40
CA LYS A 66 14.77 -26.11 -19.51
C LYS A 66 13.49 -25.35 -19.86
N PRO A 67 12.65 -25.87 -20.78
CA PRO A 67 11.30 -25.32 -20.97
C PRO A 67 10.55 -25.27 -19.64
N ASP A 68 9.98 -24.12 -19.31
CA ASP A 68 9.20 -23.93 -18.10
C ASP A 68 7.75 -23.60 -18.44
N ALA A 69 6.86 -24.59 -18.26
CA ALA A 69 5.41 -24.39 -18.42
C ALA A 69 4.85 -23.36 -17.41
N ASN A 70 5.59 -23.03 -16.35
CA ASN A 70 5.28 -22.00 -15.39
C ASN A 70 6.05 -20.69 -15.60
N LEU A 71 6.70 -20.49 -16.76
CA LEU A 71 7.38 -19.25 -17.07
C LEU A 71 6.44 -18.05 -16.94
N ARG A 72 6.92 -17.03 -16.22
CA ARG A 72 6.22 -15.75 -15.99
C ARG A 72 7.11 -14.59 -16.41
N LEU A 73 6.79 -13.96 -17.54
CA LEU A 73 7.63 -12.89 -18.09
C LEU A 73 7.86 -11.75 -17.09
N TYR A 74 6.83 -11.38 -16.31
CA TYR A 74 6.95 -10.32 -15.30
C TYR A 74 7.99 -10.61 -14.21
N LYS A 75 8.32 -11.89 -13.94
CA LYS A 75 9.33 -12.30 -12.94
C LYS A 75 10.71 -12.56 -13.52
N VAL A 76 10.83 -12.74 -14.84
CA VAL A 76 12.07 -13.24 -15.46
C VAL A 76 12.62 -12.16 -16.41
N PRO A 77 13.82 -11.61 -16.13
CA PRO A 77 14.43 -10.62 -16.99
C PRO A 77 14.91 -11.27 -18.29
N PRO A 78 14.95 -10.51 -19.41
CA PRO A 78 15.56 -11.01 -20.63
C PRO A 78 17.03 -11.35 -20.37
N GLY A 79 17.45 -12.53 -20.84
CA GLY A 79 18.85 -12.97 -20.75
C GLY A 79 19.79 -12.10 -21.59
N TYR A 80 21.08 -12.12 -21.25
CA TYR A 80 22.13 -11.33 -21.91
C TYR A 80 22.11 -11.47 -23.45
N PHE A 81 21.96 -12.70 -23.97
CA PHE A 81 21.94 -12.94 -25.42
C PHE A 81 20.73 -12.31 -26.11
N ARG A 82 19.52 -12.40 -25.52
CA ARG A 82 18.33 -11.69 -26.03
C ARG A 82 18.52 -10.19 -26.05
N VAL A 83 19.04 -9.62 -24.96
CA VAL A 83 19.29 -8.17 -24.89
C VAL A 83 20.25 -7.74 -25.99
N GLY A 84 21.36 -8.46 -26.18
CA GLY A 84 22.31 -8.18 -27.26
C GLY A 84 21.68 -8.25 -28.66
N LYS A 85 20.81 -9.23 -28.90
CA LYS A 85 20.10 -9.36 -30.18
C LYS A 85 19.09 -8.24 -30.41
N VAL A 86 18.38 -7.80 -29.36
CA VAL A 86 17.54 -6.60 -29.43
C VAL A 86 18.36 -5.37 -29.79
N HIS A 87 19.53 -5.19 -29.17
CA HIS A 87 20.44 -4.07 -29.51
C HIS A 87 20.94 -4.13 -30.94
N ASP A 88 21.25 -5.32 -31.48
CA ASP A 88 21.65 -5.48 -32.89
C ASP A 88 20.51 -5.12 -33.85
N TYR A 89 19.26 -5.49 -33.51
CA TYR A 89 18.09 -5.04 -34.26
C TYR A 89 17.90 -3.53 -34.15
N CYS A 90 18.12 -2.96 -32.96
CA CYS A 90 17.97 -1.52 -32.75
C CYS A 90 19.02 -0.73 -33.56
N GLU A 91 20.28 -1.17 -33.58
CA GLU A 91 21.33 -0.57 -34.41
C GLU A 91 20.93 -0.54 -35.89
N ARG A 92 20.33 -1.62 -36.38
CA ARG A 92 19.89 -1.72 -37.77
C ARG A 92 18.71 -0.80 -38.10
N VAL A 93 17.76 -0.64 -37.17
CA VAL A 93 16.53 0.15 -37.40
C VAL A 93 16.73 1.63 -37.10
N TRP A 94 17.44 1.94 -36.01
CA TRP A 94 17.56 3.28 -35.44
C TRP A 94 18.96 3.87 -35.58
N GLY A 95 19.97 3.09 -36.00
CA GLY A 95 21.37 3.53 -35.99
C GLY A 95 21.94 3.71 -34.58
N ASN A 96 21.26 3.12 -33.59
CA ASN A 96 21.61 3.22 -32.18
C ASN A 96 21.27 1.88 -31.49
N ARG A 97 22.26 1.25 -30.85
CA ARG A 97 22.09 0.03 -30.05
C ARG A 97 21.15 0.21 -28.86
N ASN A 98 21.07 1.40 -28.30
CA ASN A 98 20.34 1.73 -27.07
C ASN A 98 19.41 2.93 -27.34
N PRO A 99 18.35 2.75 -28.15
CA PRO A 99 17.43 3.85 -28.46
C PRO A 99 16.80 4.40 -27.18
N THR A 100 16.54 5.70 -27.20
CA THR A 100 15.92 6.44 -26.10
C THR A 100 14.42 6.32 -26.18
N VAL A 101 13.83 5.66 -25.18
CA VAL A 101 12.39 5.46 -25.02
C VAL A 101 11.83 6.48 -24.04
N LEU A 102 10.77 7.17 -24.46
CA LEU A 102 9.99 8.08 -23.61
C LEU A 102 8.62 7.48 -23.27
N ASP A 103 8.29 7.46 -21.99
CA ASP A 103 6.91 7.36 -21.50
C ASP A 103 6.53 8.63 -20.71
N ALA A 104 5.72 9.49 -21.31
CA ALA A 104 5.28 10.77 -20.71
C ALA A 104 4.02 10.64 -19.82
N PHE A 105 3.47 9.44 -19.68
CA PHE A 105 2.35 9.10 -18.78
C PHE A 105 2.72 7.88 -17.94
N ALA A 106 3.94 7.87 -17.43
CA ALA A 106 4.57 6.65 -16.93
C ALA A 106 3.85 6.06 -15.72
N GLY A 107 3.21 6.90 -14.88
CA GLY A 107 2.41 6.50 -13.73
C GLY A 107 3.16 5.49 -12.85
N GLY A 108 2.66 4.25 -12.85
CA GLY A 108 3.26 3.18 -12.07
C GLY A 108 4.57 2.61 -12.62
N GLY A 109 5.04 3.05 -13.79
CA GLY A 109 6.37 2.74 -14.35
C GLY A 109 6.48 1.45 -15.16
N SER A 110 5.39 0.78 -15.56
CA SER A 110 5.47 -0.55 -16.20
C SER A 110 6.25 -0.56 -17.53
N ILE A 111 6.02 0.42 -18.41
CA ILE A 111 6.71 0.56 -19.70
C ILE A 111 8.19 0.91 -19.50
N PRO A 112 8.54 1.99 -18.77
CA PRO A 112 9.95 2.33 -18.55
C PRO A 112 10.72 1.21 -17.81
N PHE A 113 10.06 0.48 -16.90
CA PHE A 113 10.66 -0.67 -16.22
C PHE A 113 11.10 -1.75 -17.20
N GLU A 114 10.23 -2.14 -18.14
CA GLU A 114 10.57 -3.16 -19.13
C GLU A 114 11.59 -2.65 -20.15
N ALA A 115 11.55 -1.37 -20.54
CA ALA A 115 12.58 -0.77 -21.40
C ALA A 115 13.97 -0.83 -20.74
N ALA A 116 14.06 -0.46 -19.45
CA ALA A 116 15.30 -0.52 -18.69
C ALA A 116 15.86 -1.95 -18.52
N ARG A 117 14.99 -2.98 -18.50
CA ARG A 117 15.42 -4.40 -18.47
C ARG A 117 16.08 -4.86 -19.77
N TYR A 118 15.77 -4.23 -20.90
CA TYR A 118 16.50 -4.42 -22.16
C TYR A 118 17.71 -3.50 -22.29
N GLY A 119 18.09 -2.76 -21.24
CA GLY A 119 19.25 -1.86 -21.27
C GLY A 119 19.09 -0.68 -22.22
N LEU A 120 17.86 -0.27 -22.51
CA LEU A 120 17.57 0.93 -23.30
C LEU A 120 17.77 2.19 -22.47
N ASN A 121 17.94 3.33 -23.14
CA ASN A 121 17.89 4.63 -22.49
C ASN A 121 16.41 4.98 -22.21
N VAL A 122 16.12 5.40 -20.98
CA VAL A 122 14.74 5.60 -20.53
C VAL A 122 14.55 7.02 -20.02
N LEU A 123 13.59 7.71 -20.63
CA LEU A 123 13.00 8.93 -20.12
C LEU A 123 11.58 8.61 -19.67
N ALA A 124 11.22 8.96 -18.44
CA ALA A 124 9.88 8.78 -17.92
C ALA A 124 9.42 10.06 -17.23
N SER A 125 8.14 10.41 -17.40
CA SER A 125 7.55 11.50 -16.65
C SER A 125 6.11 11.23 -16.27
N ASP A 126 5.69 11.89 -15.19
CA ASP A 126 4.30 11.95 -14.75
C ASP A 126 4.06 13.29 -14.06
N LEU A 127 2.82 13.77 -14.07
CA LEU A 127 2.43 14.95 -13.29
C LEU A 127 2.36 14.66 -11.80
N ASN A 128 2.17 13.39 -11.43
CA ASN A 128 1.91 12.98 -10.08
C ASN A 128 3.21 12.72 -9.29
N PRO A 129 3.48 13.47 -8.21
CA PRO A 129 4.68 13.29 -7.40
C PRO A 129 4.82 11.89 -6.80
N VAL A 130 3.70 11.27 -6.40
CA VAL A 130 3.69 9.91 -5.83
C VAL A 130 4.12 8.88 -6.88
N ALA A 131 3.72 9.05 -8.15
CA ALA A 131 4.19 8.23 -9.26
C ALA A 131 5.70 8.34 -9.45
N VAL A 132 6.21 9.57 -9.50
CA VAL A 132 7.63 9.87 -9.71
C VAL A 132 8.49 9.24 -8.61
N VAL A 133 8.16 9.47 -7.34
CA VAL A 133 8.87 8.86 -6.19
C VAL A 133 8.85 7.33 -6.26
N THR A 134 7.68 6.75 -6.59
CA THR A 134 7.54 5.29 -6.74
C THR A 134 8.42 4.74 -7.85
N MET A 135 8.51 5.44 -8.99
CA MET A 135 9.34 5.04 -10.13
C MET A 135 10.84 5.11 -9.81
N LYS A 136 11.29 6.16 -9.10
CA LYS A 136 12.67 6.28 -8.64
C LYS A 136 13.07 5.09 -7.77
N ALA A 137 12.22 4.75 -6.80
CA ALA A 137 12.41 3.60 -5.93
C ALA A 137 12.34 2.25 -6.64
N ALA A 138 11.53 2.12 -7.70
CA ALA A 138 11.35 0.87 -8.42
C ALA A 138 12.47 0.60 -9.46
N MET A 139 13.14 1.64 -9.94
CA MET A 139 14.01 1.56 -11.13
C MET A 139 15.35 2.27 -10.96
N GLU A 140 15.31 3.58 -10.68
CA GLU A 140 16.50 4.42 -10.64
C GLU A 140 17.47 3.97 -9.54
N TYR A 141 16.99 3.81 -8.30
CA TYR A 141 17.84 3.45 -7.18
C TYR A 141 18.37 2.01 -7.24
N PRO A 142 17.57 0.98 -7.60
CA PRO A 142 18.09 -0.37 -7.82
C PRO A 142 19.20 -0.42 -8.89
N VAL A 143 19.06 0.34 -9.99
CA VAL A 143 20.08 0.40 -11.05
C VAL A 143 21.32 1.15 -10.58
N LYS A 144 21.15 2.25 -9.86
CA LYS A 144 22.21 3.16 -9.44
C LYS A 144 23.05 2.63 -8.29
N PHE A 145 22.41 2.12 -7.23
CA PHE A 145 23.09 1.72 -6.00
C PHE A 145 23.25 0.20 -5.87
N GLY A 146 22.52 -0.58 -6.66
CA GLY A 146 22.57 -2.04 -6.58
C GLY A 146 22.17 -2.59 -5.21
N PRO A 147 22.40 -3.89 -4.95
CA PRO A 147 21.89 -4.57 -3.75
C PRO A 147 22.55 -4.11 -2.44
N ASP A 148 23.65 -3.34 -2.51
CA ASP A 148 24.39 -2.89 -1.33
C ASP A 148 23.60 -1.84 -0.53
N LEU A 149 22.74 -1.05 -1.18
CA LEU A 149 21.85 -0.09 -0.52
C LEU A 149 20.88 -0.75 0.48
N GLN A 150 20.55 -2.03 0.29
CA GLN A 150 19.67 -2.78 1.20
C GLN A 150 20.16 -2.71 2.65
N VAL A 151 21.48 -2.77 2.85
CA VAL A 151 22.08 -2.77 4.20
C VAL A 151 21.77 -1.46 4.92
N ASP A 152 21.88 -0.34 4.20
CA ASP A 152 21.58 0.98 4.74
C ASP A 152 20.08 1.16 4.96
N ILE A 153 19.24 0.69 4.03
CA ILE A 153 17.78 0.72 4.20
C ILE A 153 17.37 -0.09 5.44
N ASP A 154 17.86 -1.31 5.60
CA ASP A 154 17.55 -2.18 6.75
C ASP A 154 17.99 -1.53 8.07
N ARG A 155 19.17 -0.90 8.09
CA ARG A 155 19.67 -0.17 9.26
C ARG A 155 18.73 0.94 9.67
N TRP A 156 18.32 1.80 8.72
CA TRP A 156 17.47 2.96 9.03
C TRP A 156 16.02 2.59 9.30
N VAL A 157 15.49 1.57 8.61
CA VAL A 157 14.18 0.97 8.93
C VAL A 157 14.17 0.48 10.37
N LYS A 158 15.23 -0.23 10.80
CA LYS A 158 15.35 -0.70 12.18
C LYS A 158 15.42 0.47 13.15
N TRP A 159 16.24 1.47 12.86
CA TRP A 159 16.39 2.65 13.73
C TRP A 159 15.06 3.37 13.94
N VAL A 160 14.28 3.61 12.87
CA VAL A 160 12.95 4.23 12.96
C VAL A 160 12.00 3.36 13.78
N GLY A 161 12.01 2.04 13.58
CA GLY A 161 11.18 1.11 14.33
C GLY A 161 11.50 1.07 15.83
N ASP A 162 12.79 1.08 16.19
CA ASP A 162 13.23 1.13 17.59
C ASP A 162 12.81 2.44 18.28
N GLU A 163 12.90 3.58 17.57
CA GLU A 163 12.44 4.88 18.09
C GLU A 163 10.93 4.96 18.20
N ALA A 164 10.20 4.37 17.24
CA ALA A 164 8.74 4.27 17.27
C ALA A 164 8.27 3.49 18.51
N GLU A 165 8.88 2.35 18.80
CA GLU A 165 8.55 1.55 19.98
C GLU A 165 8.73 2.36 21.26
N LYS A 166 9.87 3.05 21.41
CA LYS A 166 10.16 3.88 22.59
C LYS A 166 9.13 5.00 22.79
N ARG A 167 8.74 5.70 21.72
CA ARG A 167 7.87 6.89 21.80
C ARG A 167 6.38 6.54 21.88
N LEU A 168 5.97 5.41 21.32
CA LEU A 168 4.56 5.03 21.22
C LEU A 168 4.10 4.01 22.27
N ALA A 169 5.02 3.31 22.94
CA ALA A 169 4.69 2.24 23.90
C ALA A 169 3.65 2.66 24.95
N GLU A 170 3.66 3.91 25.41
CA GLU A 170 2.73 4.38 26.44
C GLU A 170 1.25 4.46 25.99
N PHE A 171 1.01 4.53 24.67
CA PHE A 171 -0.32 4.58 24.02
C PHE A 171 -0.83 3.19 23.62
N PHE A 172 0.07 2.21 23.64
CA PHE A 172 -0.19 0.79 23.39
C PHE A 172 0.25 -0.05 24.60
N PRO A 173 -0.24 0.25 25.82
CA PRO A 173 0.24 -0.41 27.02
C PRO A 173 -0.11 -1.90 26.97
N SER A 174 0.90 -2.73 27.21
CA SER A 174 0.74 -4.17 27.42
C SER A 174 0.72 -4.47 28.91
N THR A 175 -0.04 -5.47 29.33
CA THR A 175 -0.03 -5.90 30.73
C THR A 175 1.35 -6.50 31.04
N PRO A 176 2.09 -6.06 32.09
CA PRO A 176 3.45 -6.52 32.35
C PRO A 176 3.63 -8.03 32.59
N LYS A 177 2.52 -8.77 32.79
CA LYS A 177 2.47 -10.23 32.95
C LYS A 177 1.78 -10.94 31.78
N SER A 178 1.42 -10.22 30.74
CA SER A 178 0.71 -10.77 29.59
C SER A 178 1.72 -11.33 28.60
N GLU A 179 1.54 -12.59 28.20
CA GLU A 179 2.20 -13.18 27.03
C GLU A 179 1.55 -12.73 25.71
N GLU A 180 0.57 -11.81 25.77
CA GLU A 180 -0.15 -11.30 24.61
C GLU A 180 0.66 -10.23 23.88
N VAL A 181 0.91 -10.48 22.59
CA VAL A 181 1.37 -9.46 21.65
C VAL A 181 0.14 -8.97 20.90
N VAL A 182 -0.31 -7.75 21.21
CA VAL A 182 -1.46 -7.13 20.54
C VAL A 182 -1.08 -6.73 19.13
N GLN A 183 -1.84 -7.25 18.16
CA GLN A 183 -1.61 -7.05 16.74
C GLN A 183 -2.54 -5.95 16.20
N ASN A 184 -3.83 -6.03 16.52
CA ASN A 184 -4.85 -5.11 16.02
C ASN A 184 -5.87 -4.73 17.09
N TYR A 185 -6.31 -3.49 17.04
CA TYR A 185 -7.46 -2.93 17.73
C TYR A 185 -8.57 -2.74 16.71
N LEU A 186 -9.80 -3.16 17.02
CA LEU A 186 -10.92 -3.09 16.07
C LEU A 186 -11.96 -2.08 16.54
N TRP A 187 -12.22 -1.09 15.69
CA TRP A 187 -13.01 0.08 16.01
C TRP A 187 -14.27 0.17 15.16
N ALA A 188 -15.35 0.66 15.76
CA ALA A 188 -16.56 1.05 15.05
C ALA A 188 -16.76 2.56 15.14
N HIS A 189 -17.23 3.18 14.06
CA HIS A 189 -17.73 4.54 14.10
C HIS A 189 -19.00 4.61 14.96
N THR A 190 -19.21 5.72 15.67
CA THR A 190 -20.41 5.90 16.48
C THR A 190 -21.17 7.17 16.15
N VAL A 191 -22.48 7.12 16.38
CA VAL A 191 -23.41 8.26 16.33
C VAL A 191 -24.30 8.26 17.56
N VAL A 192 -24.91 9.38 17.91
CA VAL A 192 -25.91 9.47 18.97
C VAL A 192 -27.29 9.16 18.38
N CYS A 193 -28.01 8.22 18.98
CA CYS A 193 -29.38 7.91 18.56
C CYS A 193 -30.31 9.09 18.88
N PRO A 194 -31.08 9.63 17.92
CA PRO A 194 -31.97 10.77 18.17
C PRO A 194 -33.14 10.42 19.10
N SER A 195 -33.51 9.13 19.22
CA SER A 195 -34.64 8.71 20.05
C SER A 195 -34.27 8.49 21.52
N CYS A 196 -33.25 7.68 21.80
CA CYS A 196 -32.88 7.31 23.18
C CYS A 196 -31.59 7.96 23.66
N GLN A 197 -30.90 8.73 22.81
CA GLN A 197 -29.63 9.41 23.09
C GLN A 197 -28.47 8.46 23.44
N SER A 198 -28.63 7.15 23.23
CA SER A 198 -27.51 6.22 23.35
C SER A 198 -26.51 6.43 22.22
N VAL A 199 -25.22 6.33 22.55
CA VAL A 199 -24.14 6.21 21.57
C VAL A 199 -24.24 4.83 20.92
N ALA A 200 -24.51 4.81 19.61
CA ALA A 200 -24.71 3.61 18.81
C ALA A 200 -23.50 3.39 17.89
N PRO A 201 -22.79 2.25 18.01
CA PRO A 201 -21.74 1.89 17.06
C PRO A 201 -22.35 1.37 15.76
N LEU A 202 -21.76 1.77 14.63
CA LEU A 202 -22.18 1.46 13.28
C LEU A 202 -21.29 0.35 12.72
N SER A 203 -21.88 -0.80 12.42
CA SER A 203 -21.17 -1.93 11.88
C SER A 203 -22.07 -2.78 10.96
N PRO A 204 -21.63 -3.09 9.73
CA PRO A 204 -22.39 -3.93 8.80
C PRO A 204 -22.38 -5.41 9.18
N ASN A 205 -21.48 -5.81 10.09
CA ASN A 205 -21.42 -7.15 10.69
C ASN A 205 -20.46 -7.15 11.88
N TRP A 206 -20.58 -8.12 12.78
CA TRP A 206 -19.75 -8.21 13.99
C TRP A 206 -18.75 -9.38 13.97
N TRP A 207 -18.33 -9.82 12.78
CA TRP A 207 -17.37 -10.91 12.64
C TRP A 207 -15.94 -10.48 12.96
N LEU A 208 -15.26 -11.27 13.80
CA LEU A 208 -13.82 -11.12 14.07
C LEU A 208 -13.02 -12.15 13.28
N SER A 209 -13.46 -13.41 13.25
CA SER A 209 -12.82 -14.46 12.48
C SER A 209 -13.82 -15.50 12.01
N LYS A 210 -13.75 -15.78 10.71
CA LYS A 210 -14.37 -16.91 10.00
C LYS A 210 -13.30 -17.81 9.38
N THR A 211 -12.08 -17.78 9.94
CA THR A 211 -10.96 -18.51 9.35
C THR A 211 -11.28 -19.99 9.23
N SER A 212 -10.83 -20.55 8.12
CA SER A 212 -10.88 -21.97 7.82
C SER A 212 -9.52 -22.34 7.27
N ASN A 213 -9.00 -23.50 7.66
CA ASN A 213 -7.69 -23.93 7.19
C ASN A 213 -7.72 -24.20 5.69
N TYR A 214 -6.63 -23.80 5.05
CA TYR A 214 -6.34 -24.15 3.67
C TYR A 214 -6.26 -25.68 3.54
N ALA A 215 -7.15 -26.26 2.72
CA ALA A 215 -7.19 -27.70 2.48
C ALA A 215 -6.42 -28.10 1.20
N GLY A 216 -5.68 -27.18 0.58
CA GLY A 216 -5.10 -27.37 -0.74
C GLY A 216 -5.91 -26.70 -1.86
N LYS A 217 -5.26 -26.48 -3.02
CA LYS A 217 -5.88 -25.90 -4.20
C LYS A 217 -6.93 -26.86 -4.75
N GLY A 218 -8.18 -26.41 -4.90
CA GLY A 218 -9.29 -27.23 -5.40
C GLY A 218 -10.00 -28.09 -4.34
N GLN A 219 -9.63 -27.98 -3.07
CA GLN A 219 -10.35 -28.65 -1.96
C GLN A 219 -11.15 -27.66 -1.12
N ALA A 220 -12.29 -28.12 -0.58
CA ALA A 220 -13.08 -27.36 0.36
C ALA A 220 -12.26 -27.11 1.65
N ARG A 221 -12.14 -25.84 2.06
CA ARG A 221 -11.42 -25.45 3.28
C ARG A 221 -12.00 -26.18 4.49
N LYS A 222 -11.13 -26.73 5.36
CA LYS A 222 -11.53 -27.39 6.60
C LYS A 222 -11.56 -26.36 7.73
N VAL A 223 -12.70 -26.18 8.39
CA VAL A 223 -12.74 -25.37 9.61
C VAL A 223 -12.11 -26.17 10.74
N THR A 224 -10.95 -25.74 11.20
CA THR A 224 -10.20 -26.41 12.28
C THR A 224 -9.98 -25.51 13.49
N SER A 225 -10.29 -24.22 13.37
CA SER A 225 -10.19 -23.22 14.42
C SER A 225 -11.59 -22.74 14.85
N ASP A 226 -11.65 -22.17 16.04
CA ASP A 226 -12.85 -21.49 16.52
C ASP A 226 -13.12 -20.24 15.66
N TRP A 227 -14.40 -19.94 15.46
CA TRP A 227 -14.89 -18.69 14.89
C TRP A 227 -15.14 -17.71 16.03
N TYR A 228 -14.95 -16.42 15.71
CA TYR A 228 -15.05 -15.33 16.66
C TYR A 228 -15.95 -14.22 16.11
N ALA A 229 -16.78 -13.67 16.97
CA ALA A 229 -17.60 -12.49 16.71
C ALA A 229 -17.78 -11.69 18.01
N VAL A 230 -18.34 -10.49 17.92
CA VAL A 230 -18.89 -9.79 19.08
C VAL A 230 -20.40 -9.70 18.99
N LYS A 231 -21.05 -9.57 20.13
CA LYS A 231 -22.47 -9.27 20.27
C LYS A 231 -22.62 -7.90 20.95
N PRO A 232 -23.27 -6.92 20.31
CA PRO A 232 -23.56 -5.63 20.95
C PRO A 232 -24.61 -5.81 22.04
N ILE A 233 -24.32 -5.29 23.24
CA ILE A 233 -25.17 -5.37 24.43
C ILE A 233 -25.55 -3.96 24.88
N PRO A 234 -26.82 -3.56 24.82
CA PRO A 234 -27.24 -2.24 25.28
C PRO A 234 -26.96 -1.99 26.77
N ASN A 235 -26.33 -0.86 27.08
CA ASN A 235 -26.21 -0.33 28.43
C ASN A 235 -27.03 0.95 28.54
N LEU A 236 -28.28 0.80 28.99
CA LEU A 236 -29.25 1.90 29.03
C LEU A 236 -28.90 2.96 30.09
N THR A 237 -28.30 2.54 31.21
CA THR A 237 -27.87 3.44 32.29
C THR A 237 -26.80 4.41 31.81
N GLU A 238 -25.81 3.87 31.10
CA GLU A 238 -24.65 4.62 30.62
C GLU A 238 -24.85 5.20 29.20
N LYS A 239 -26.05 5.02 28.62
CA LYS A 239 -26.40 5.44 27.26
C LYS A 239 -25.34 5.03 26.22
N ARG A 240 -24.88 3.78 26.28
CA ARG A 240 -23.91 3.21 25.33
C ARG A 240 -24.24 1.76 24.99
N VAL A 241 -23.41 1.17 24.13
CA VAL A 241 -23.48 -0.24 23.77
C VAL A 241 -22.18 -0.89 24.22
N ASP A 242 -22.26 -1.85 25.14
CA ASP A 242 -21.15 -2.71 25.53
C ASP A 242 -21.06 -3.91 24.56
N PHE A 243 -20.08 -4.80 24.75
CA PHE A 243 -19.90 -5.96 23.87
C PHE A 243 -19.68 -7.24 24.66
N GLU A 244 -20.12 -8.35 24.09
CA GLU A 244 -19.83 -9.70 24.55
C GLU A 244 -19.03 -10.43 23.46
N LEU A 245 -17.93 -11.10 23.83
CA LEU A 245 -17.15 -11.91 22.89
C LEU A 245 -17.81 -13.27 22.68
N ILE A 246 -18.12 -13.59 21.44
CA ILE A 246 -18.66 -14.89 21.06
C ILE A 246 -17.55 -15.73 20.41
N LYS A 247 -17.32 -16.93 20.98
CA LYS A 247 -16.34 -17.91 20.50
C LYS A 247 -17.02 -19.27 20.38
N GLY A 248 -16.78 -19.97 19.28
CA GLY A 248 -17.32 -21.32 19.10
C GLY A 248 -16.91 -21.97 17.79
N LYS A 249 -17.46 -23.15 17.49
CA LYS A 249 -17.19 -23.84 16.22
C LYS A 249 -18.08 -23.26 15.11
N LYS A 250 -17.74 -23.53 13.85
CA LYS A 250 -18.66 -23.26 12.73
C LYS A 250 -19.98 -24.00 12.95
N GLY A 251 -21.08 -23.27 12.93
CA GLY A 251 -22.44 -23.79 13.00
C GLY A 251 -23.08 -24.01 11.62
N LYS A 252 -24.40 -23.91 11.55
CA LYS A 252 -25.18 -23.99 10.30
C LYS A 252 -25.03 -22.72 9.45
N GLY A 253 -24.51 -22.86 8.23
CA GLY A 253 -24.34 -21.72 7.32
C GLY A 253 -23.28 -20.74 7.83
N THR A 254 -23.68 -19.52 8.13
CA THR A 254 -22.84 -18.42 8.67
C THR A 254 -23.15 -18.16 10.14
N THR A 255 -23.16 -19.21 10.97
CA THR A 255 -23.36 -19.08 12.43
C THR A 255 -22.18 -19.65 13.21
N ILE A 256 -22.10 -19.25 14.48
CA ILE A 256 -21.18 -19.79 15.48
C ILE A 256 -21.97 -20.69 16.41
N LYS A 257 -21.59 -21.97 16.49
CA LYS A 257 -22.11 -22.92 17.46
C LYS A 257 -21.37 -22.74 18.79
N THR A 258 -22.11 -22.30 19.80
CA THR A 258 -21.68 -22.13 21.19
C THR A 258 -22.37 -23.16 22.08
N ASP A 259 -22.02 -23.19 23.37
CA ASP A 259 -22.70 -24.05 24.36
C ASP A 259 -24.16 -23.60 24.60
N GLU A 260 -24.46 -22.32 24.35
CA GLU A 260 -25.80 -21.72 24.51
C GLU A 260 -26.67 -21.86 23.25
N GLY A 261 -26.10 -22.35 22.14
CA GLY A 261 -26.81 -22.56 20.87
C GLY A 261 -26.10 -21.94 19.66
N GLU A 262 -26.89 -21.67 18.62
CA GLU A 262 -26.42 -21.06 17.37
C GLU A 262 -26.50 -19.53 17.46
N TYR A 263 -25.38 -18.86 17.22
CA TYR A 263 -25.31 -17.40 17.16
C TYR A 263 -25.05 -16.93 15.72
N ASN A 264 -25.89 -16.03 15.21
CA ASN A 264 -25.67 -15.37 13.93
C ASN A 264 -25.26 -13.90 14.16
N PRO A 265 -23.99 -13.53 13.92
CA PRO A 265 -23.52 -12.15 14.05
C PRO A 265 -24.25 -11.15 13.14
N ASP A 266 -24.80 -11.62 12.01
CA ASP A 266 -25.47 -10.77 11.03
C ASP A 266 -26.84 -10.27 11.54
N ASP A 267 -27.45 -10.97 12.51
CA ASP A 267 -28.72 -10.57 13.16
C ASP A 267 -28.56 -9.29 13.99
N TYR A 268 -27.33 -8.94 14.36
CA TYR A 268 -26.99 -7.79 15.20
C TYR A 268 -26.37 -6.62 14.41
N THR A 269 -26.48 -6.64 13.08
CA THR A 269 -26.04 -5.54 12.21
C THR A 269 -26.64 -4.21 12.65
N THR A 270 -25.81 -3.18 12.79
CA THR A 270 -26.23 -1.85 13.27
C THR A 270 -26.18 -0.77 12.19
N VAL A 271 -25.65 -1.08 11.01
CA VAL A 271 -25.79 -0.23 9.82
C VAL A 271 -25.87 -1.09 8.56
N SER A 272 -26.77 -0.75 7.64
CA SER A 272 -26.86 -1.40 6.33
C SER A 272 -27.32 -0.38 5.29
N ARG A 273 -26.61 -0.31 4.15
CA ARG A 273 -26.94 0.63 3.06
C ARG A 273 -27.10 2.08 3.53
N GLY A 274 -26.22 2.53 4.44
CA GLY A 274 -26.26 3.88 5.02
C GLY A 274 -27.26 4.06 6.17
N VAL A 275 -28.20 3.14 6.36
CA VAL A 275 -29.24 3.26 7.40
C VAL A 275 -28.79 2.54 8.67
N GLY A 276 -28.75 3.27 9.78
CA GLY A 276 -28.41 2.75 11.10
C GLY A 276 -29.61 2.16 11.83
N ARG A 277 -29.33 1.26 12.78
CA ARG A 277 -30.30 0.75 13.74
C ARG A 277 -29.70 0.82 15.13
N CYS A 278 -30.36 1.56 16.03
CA CYS A 278 -29.89 1.71 17.40
C CYS A 278 -30.01 0.38 18.16
N PRO A 279 -28.92 -0.18 18.70
CA PRO A 279 -29.00 -1.42 19.48
C PRO A 279 -29.81 -1.26 20.77
N SER A 280 -29.84 -0.04 21.34
CA SER A 280 -30.47 0.22 22.64
C SER A 280 -31.99 0.29 22.60
N CYS A 281 -32.57 0.94 21.59
CA CYS A 281 -34.02 1.12 21.48
C CYS A 281 -34.63 0.47 20.23
N GLY A 282 -33.80 -0.06 19.32
CA GLY A 282 -34.25 -0.69 18.09
C GLY A 282 -34.67 0.27 16.96
N ASN A 283 -34.76 1.57 17.24
CA ASN A 283 -35.17 2.58 16.26
C ASN A 283 -34.15 2.75 15.14
N ILE A 284 -34.67 3.15 13.98
CA ILE A 284 -33.89 3.49 12.80
C ILE A 284 -33.17 4.83 13.03
N ILE A 285 -31.91 4.90 12.62
CA ILE A 285 -31.12 6.12 12.52
C ILE A 285 -30.93 6.36 11.02
N GLU A 286 -31.70 7.29 10.46
CA GLU A 286 -31.70 7.57 9.02
C GLU A 286 -30.30 8.00 8.52
N ASP A 287 -29.98 7.69 7.27
CA ASP A 287 -28.69 8.02 6.64
C ASP A 287 -28.38 9.52 6.74
N GLU A 288 -29.37 10.38 6.50
CA GLU A 288 -29.22 11.84 6.62
C GLU A 288 -28.93 12.30 8.05
N VAL A 289 -29.45 11.59 9.06
CA VAL A 289 -29.13 11.87 10.48
C VAL A 289 -27.70 11.47 10.79
N ILE A 290 -27.22 10.34 10.25
CA ILE A 290 -25.84 9.90 10.39
C ILE A 290 -24.89 10.90 9.73
N LYS A 291 -25.16 11.29 8.48
CA LYS A 291 -24.35 12.29 7.75
C LYS A 291 -24.36 13.64 8.44
N SER A 292 -25.52 14.13 8.89
CA SER A 292 -25.64 15.40 9.60
C SER A 292 -24.81 15.41 10.89
N GLN A 293 -24.82 14.32 11.67
CA GLN A 293 -23.95 14.19 12.84
C GLN A 293 -22.47 14.14 12.43
N ALA A 294 -22.14 13.34 11.43
CA ALA A 294 -20.77 13.23 10.92
C ALA A 294 -20.20 14.58 10.48
N GLN A 295 -21.01 15.43 9.83
CA GLN A 295 -20.63 16.76 9.37
C GLN A 295 -20.57 17.80 10.51
N SER A 296 -21.48 17.73 11.48
CA SER A 296 -21.58 18.75 12.54
C SER A 296 -20.64 18.52 13.72
N VAL A 297 -20.53 17.27 14.19
CA VAL A 297 -19.74 16.91 15.39
C VAL A 297 -18.67 15.86 15.11
N GLY A 298 -18.72 15.19 13.96
CA GLY A 298 -17.84 14.08 13.63
C GLY A 298 -18.40 12.72 14.06
N LEU A 299 -17.90 11.66 13.42
CA LEU A 299 -18.18 10.29 13.85
C LEU A 299 -17.31 9.96 15.06
N GLY A 300 -17.91 9.43 16.12
CA GLY A 300 -17.17 8.95 17.28
C GLY A 300 -16.43 7.63 16.99
N HIS A 301 -15.65 7.16 17.96
CA HIS A 301 -14.83 5.95 17.85
C HIS A 301 -15.06 5.06 19.06
N GLN A 302 -15.45 3.81 18.84
CA GLN A 302 -15.60 2.83 19.92
C GLN A 302 -14.81 1.55 19.62
N LEU A 303 -13.87 1.23 20.51
CA LEU A 303 -13.10 0.00 20.47
C LEU A 303 -14.00 -1.16 20.90
N TYR A 304 -14.15 -2.18 20.07
CA TYR A 304 -15.06 -3.30 20.34
C TYR A 304 -14.33 -4.65 20.48
N ALA A 305 -13.11 -4.77 19.96
CA ALA A 305 -12.31 -6.00 20.10
C ALA A 305 -10.81 -5.72 19.96
N VAL A 306 -10.01 -6.62 20.52
CA VAL A 306 -8.54 -6.64 20.40
C VAL A 306 -8.11 -8.00 19.89
N ALA A 307 -7.31 -8.02 18.84
CA ALA A 307 -6.71 -9.22 18.25
C ALA A 307 -5.24 -9.32 18.66
N TYR A 308 -4.84 -10.47 19.22
CA TYR A 308 -3.52 -10.68 19.78
C TYR A 308 -2.99 -12.09 19.50
N LYS A 309 -1.70 -12.32 19.71
CA LYS A 309 -1.06 -13.64 19.69
C LYS A 309 -0.39 -13.94 21.03
N LYS A 310 -0.25 -15.23 21.36
CA LYS A 310 0.56 -15.71 22.49
C LYS A 310 1.72 -16.53 21.93
N GLY A 311 2.91 -15.93 21.90
CA GLY A 311 4.07 -16.52 21.21
C GLY A 311 3.77 -16.83 19.74
N LYS A 312 3.99 -18.09 19.31
CA LYS A 312 3.75 -18.54 17.92
C LYS A 312 2.32 -19.05 17.67
N SER A 313 1.36 -18.75 18.57
CA SER A 313 -0.02 -19.21 18.44
C SER A 313 -0.77 -18.57 17.27
N SER A 314 -1.92 -19.17 16.92
CA SER A 314 -2.90 -18.52 16.05
C SER A 314 -3.44 -17.23 16.69
N LEU A 315 -3.90 -16.30 15.85
CA LEU A 315 -4.54 -15.08 16.31
C LEU A 315 -5.76 -15.40 17.19
N GLU A 316 -5.80 -14.81 18.38
CA GLU A 316 -6.90 -14.85 19.34
C GLU A 316 -7.55 -13.46 19.46
N PHE A 317 -8.72 -13.41 20.10
CA PHE A 317 -9.48 -12.19 20.30
C PHE A 317 -9.96 -12.08 21.74
N ARG A 318 -9.98 -10.85 22.25
CA ARG A 318 -10.58 -10.50 23.53
C ARG A 318 -11.34 -9.18 23.43
N LEU A 319 -12.19 -8.92 24.41
CA LEU A 319 -12.73 -7.57 24.59
C LEU A 319 -11.62 -6.61 25.06
N PRO A 320 -11.77 -5.30 24.81
CA PRO A 320 -10.87 -4.30 25.34
C PRO A 320 -10.87 -4.30 26.86
N ASN A 321 -9.70 -4.19 27.46
CA ASN A 321 -9.52 -4.03 28.91
C ASN A 321 -9.14 -2.59 29.25
N GLN A 322 -8.99 -2.29 30.54
CA GLN A 322 -8.68 -0.93 30.98
C GLN A 322 -7.37 -0.39 30.42
N PHE A 323 -6.34 -1.22 30.21
CA PHE A 323 -5.08 -0.78 29.62
C PHE A 323 -5.26 -0.30 28.18
N ASP A 324 -6.02 -1.03 27.36
CA ASP A 324 -6.29 -0.62 25.98
C ASP A 324 -7.01 0.73 25.93
N LEU A 325 -7.98 0.93 26.83
CA LEU A 325 -8.76 2.16 26.95
C LEU A 325 -7.92 3.32 27.49
N ASP A 326 -7.09 3.08 28.50
CA ASP A 326 -6.18 4.07 29.08
C ASP A 326 -5.16 4.56 28.05
N GLY A 327 -4.62 3.65 27.23
CA GLY A 327 -3.72 3.98 26.13
C GLY A 327 -4.36 4.96 25.15
N TYR A 328 -5.61 4.71 24.76
CA TYR A 328 -6.37 5.63 23.89
C TYR A 328 -6.74 6.94 24.61
N GLN A 329 -7.12 6.90 25.88
CA GLN A 329 -7.47 8.10 26.64
C GLN A 329 -6.28 9.05 26.82
N LYS A 330 -5.06 8.51 26.99
CA LYS A 330 -3.83 9.31 27.00
C LYS A 330 -3.64 10.09 25.70
N VAL A 331 -3.91 9.46 24.54
CA VAL A 331 -3.83 10.13 23.24
C VAL A 331 -4.75 11.34 23.20
N LEU A 332 -6.01 11.18 23.62
CA LEU A 332 -6.98 12.29 23.64
C LEU A 332 -6.52 13.46 24.53
N ASN A 333 -5.80 13.17 25.61
CA ASN A 333 -5.26 14.18 26.52
C ASN A 333 -4.02 14.91 25.95
N ILE A 334 -3.19 14.21 25.17
CA ILE A 334 -1.94 14.73 24.60
C ILE A 334 -2.17 15.47 23.29
N PHE A 335 -3.06 14.97 22.44
CA PHE A 335 -3.35 15.55 21.12
C PHE A 335 -3.78 17.02 21.23
N LEU A 336 -4.35 17.43 22.37
CA LEU A 336 -4.75 18.80 22.66
C LEU A 336 -3.62 19.73 23.16
N LYS A 337 -2.41 19.22 23.47
CA LYS A 337 -1.38 20.00 24.20
C LYS A 337 0.04 19.96 23.65
N ASN A 338 0.48 18.88 23.00
CA ASN A 338 1.93 18.59 22.91
C ASN A 338 2.46 18.23 21.51
N ILE A 339 1.70 18.36 20.41
CA ILE A 339 2.30 18.23 19.08
C ILE A 339 3.18 19.47 18.85
N LYS A 340 4.50 19.28 18.92
CA LYS A 340 5.50 20.36 18.89
C LYS A 340 5.53 21.10 17.56
N ASN A 341 5.23 20.39 16.47
CA ASN A 341 5.14 20.97 15.15
C ASN A 341 3.81 20.58 14.51
N ILE A 342 2.88 21.53 14.40
CA ILE A 342 1.55 21.27 13.83
C ILE A 342 1.61 20.96 12.32
N GLU A 343 2.67 21.39 11.64
CA GLU A 343 2.84 21.26 10.18
C GLU A 343 2.98 19.80 9.74
N ILE A 344 3.48 18.92 10.63
CA ILE A 344 3.62 17.49 10.35
C ILE A 344 2.27 16.74 10.38
N ILE A 345 1.20 17.38 10.87
CA ILE A 345 -0.14 16.81 10.80
C ILE A 345 -0.73 17.21 9.43
N PRO A 346 -1.32 16.29 8.65
CA PRO A 346 -1.98 16.60 7.37
C PRO A 346 -3.34 17.27 7.55
N ILE A 347 -3.35 18.43 8.22
CA ILE A 347 -4.50 19.34 8.28
C ILE A 347 -4.48 20.18 6.99
N ILE A 348 -4.75 19.49 5.88
CA ILE A 348 -4.86 20.08 4.54
C ILE A 348 -6.28 19.80 4.07
N ASP A 349 -6.93 20.81 3.51
CA ASP A 349 -8.26 20.68 2.94
C ASP A 349 -8.23 19.71 1.76
N ILE A 350 -9.23 18.85 1.69
CA ILE A 350 -9.39 17.90 0.60
C ILE A 350 -9.91 18.69 -0.63
N PRO A 351 -9.28 18.58 -1.81
CA PRO A 351 -9.82 19.20 -3.01
C PRO A 351 -11.14 18.55 -3.43
N HIS A 352 -12.07 19.33 -3.98
CA HIS A 352 -13.30 18.80 -4.57
C HIS A 352 -13.00 18.01 -5.85
N GLY A 353 -13.56 16.80 -5.94
CA GLY A 353 -13.25 15.82 -6.98
C GLY A 353 -14.25 14.66 -6.97
N GLN A 354 -14.26 13.86 -8.04
CA GLN A 354 -15.27 12.81 -8.24
C GLN A 354 -15.23 11.73 -7.14
N GLU A 355 -14.04 11.33 -6.69
CA GLU A 355 -13.88 10.39 -5.57
C GLU A 355 -13.90 11.10 -4.21
N THR A 356 -13.39 12.32 -4.08
CA THR A 356 -13.34 13.03 -2.79
C THR A 356 -14.71 13.56 -2.33
N GLU A 357 -15.66 13.83 -3.24
CA GLU A 357 -17.02 14.31 -2.89
C GLU A 357 -17.70 13.45 -1.80
N ARG A 358 -17.48 12.13 -1.82
CA ARG A 358 -18.08 11.24 -0.81
C ARG A 358 -17.54 11.46 0.60
N LEU A 359 -16.31 11.97 0.75
CA LEU A 359 -15.72 12.26 2.06
C LEU A 359 -16.42 13.44 2.73
N PHE A 360 -16.78 14.47 1.98
CA PHE A 360 -17.55 15.61 2.49
C PHE A 360 -18.94 15.20 2.97
N SER A 361 -19.58 14.22 2.31
CA SER A 361 -20.89 13.70 2.71
C SER A 361 -20.91 13.08 4.12
N ILE A 362 -19.73 12.73 4.65
CA ILE A 362 -19.52 12.14 5.98
C ILE A 362 -18.62 13.02 6.87
N GLY A 363 -18.51 14.31 6.56
CA GLY A 363 -17.81 15.30 7.39
C GLY A 363 -16.28 15.22 7.37
N ILE A 364 -15.71 14.60 6.34
CA ILE A 364 -14.26 14.52 6.12
C ILE A 364 -13.91 15.54 5.04
N ASP A 365 -13.48 16.71 5.48
CA ASP A 365 -13.05 17.87 4.66
C ASP A 365 -11.53 18.06 4.68
N SER A 366 -10.79 17.35 5.54
CA SER A 366 -9.34 17.42 5.68
C SER A 366 -8.71 16.04 5.84
N TRP A 367 -7.49 15.85 5.32
CA TRP A 367 -6.86 14.52 5.22
C TRP A 367 -6.61 13.84 6.59
N ASN A 368 -6.29 14.61 7.64
CA ASN A 368 -6.12 14.08 8.99
C ASN A 368 -7.39 13.44 9.57
N LYS A 369 -8.59 13.81 9.08
CA LYS A 369 -9.85 13.20 9.52
C LYS A 369 -10.02 11.76 9.02
N LEU A 370 -9.19 11.27 8.11
CA LEU A 370 -9.20 9.85 7.68
C LEU A 370 -8.63 8.87 8.71
N PHE A 371 -8.20 9.36 9.86
CA PHE A 371 -7.59 8.58 10.94
C PHE A 371 -8.36 8.79 12.25
N ASN A 372 -8.38 7.77 13.12
CA ASN A 372 -8.73 8.01 14.51
C ASN A 372 -7.56 8.74 15.23
N PRO A 373 -7.77 9.34 16.41
CA PRO A 373 -6.73 10.08 17.13
C PRO A 373 -5.42 9.32 17.38
N ARG A 374 -5.47 8.01 17.70
CA ARG A 374 -4.28 7.20 17.99
C ARG A 374 -3.56 6.72 16.73
N GLN A 375 -4.31 6.43 15.67
CA GLN A 375 -3.76 6.21 14.32
C GLN A 375 -3.02 7.46 13.84
N LEU A 376 -3.62 8.64 13.98
CA LEU A 376 -3.02 9.90 13.58
C LEU A 376 -1.75 10.20 14.37
N LEU A 377 -1.79 10.05 15.71
CA LEU A 377 -0.60 10.22 16.56
C LEU A 377 0.53 9.27 16.13
N THR A 378 0.22 8.00 15.89
CA THR A 378 1.21 6.99 15.45
C THR A 378 1.93 7.44 14.17
N LEU A 379 1.17 7.83 13.14
CA LEU A 379 1.74 8.22 11.85
C LEU A 379 2.51 9.53 11.94
N VAL A 380 2.01 10.50 12.72
CA VAL A 380 2.72 11.75 13.00
C VAL A 380 4.06 11.49 13.70
N THR A 381 4.08 10.62 14.72
CA THR A 381 5.32 10.24 15.39
C THR A 381 6.31 9.56 14.44
N TYR A 382 5.83 8.74 13.49
CA TYR A 382 6.72 8.19 12.45
C TYR A 382 7.31 9.28 11.56
N VAL A 383 6.53 10.30 11.16
CA VAL A 383 7.04 11.45 10.39
C VAL A 383 8.13 12.19 11.18
N GLU A 384 7.92 12.44 12.48
CA GLU A 384 8.96 13.06 13.34
C GLU A 384 10.24 12.25 13.36
N ILE A 385 10.13 10.94 13.60
CA ILE A 385 11.29 10.04 13.67
C ILE A 385 12.00 9.96 12.32
N ILE A 386 11.27 9.87 11.21
CA ILE A 386 11.86 9.88 9.86
C ILE A 386 12.60 11.20 9.64
N ASN A 387 12.01 12.34 10.01
CA ASN A 387 12.65 13.64 9.88
C ASN A 387 13.94 13.76 10.72
N GLU A 388 13.98 13.19 11.91
CA GLU A 388 15.21 13.08 12.68
C GLU A 388 16.23 12.12 12.04
N ALA A 389 15.78 10.99 11.51
CA ALA A 389 16.64 10.05 10.79
C ALA A 389 17.31 10.73 9.59
N LYS A 390 16.58 11.56 8.83
CA LYS A 390 17.13 12.30 7.68
C LYS A 390 18.34 13.14 8.04
N GLU A 391 18.29 13.86 9.17
CA GLU A 391 19.42 14.68 9.62
C GLU A 391 20.66 13.84 9.92
N LEU A 392 20.47 12.66 10.50
CA LEU A 392 21.56 11.72 10.76
C LEU A 392 22.09 11.09 9.47
N ILE A 393 21.21 10.71 8.54
CA ILE A 393 21.56 10.16 7.23
C ILE A 393 22.38 11.19 6.42
N ARG A 394 21.97 12.46 6.43
CA ARG A 394 22.68 13.56 5.75
C ARG A 394 24.10 13.77 6.25
N ALA A 395 24.38 13.44 7.50
CA ALA A 395 25.71 13.53 8.07
C ALA A 395 26.62 12.36 7.66
N GLU A 396 26.05 11.23 7.23
CA GLU A 396 26.77 9.98 6.95
C GLU A 396 26.94 9.66 5.46
N TYR A 397 26.04 10.12 4.59
CA TYR A 397 25.96 9.70 3.19
C TYR A 397 25.93 10.87 2.21
N GLU A 398 26.35 10.61 0.97
CA GLU A 398 26.25 11.53 -0.16
C GLU A 398 24.78 11.84 -0.54
N PRO A 399 24.47 13.04 -1.07
CA PRO A 399 23.09 13.51 -1.28
C PRO A 399 22.18 12.53 -2.02
N GLU A 400 22.65 11.92 -3.11
CA GLU A 400 21.83 11.00 -3.92
C GLU A 400 21.48 9.72 -3.14
N LYS A 401 22.35 9.27 -2.24
CA LYS A 401 22.10 8.11 -1.39
C LYS A 401 21.22 8.47 -0.20
N VAL A 402 21.33 9.69 0.32
CA VAL A 402 20.35 10.26 1.26
C VAL A 402 18.96 10.22 0.63
N GLU A 403 18.80 10.76 -0.59
CA GLU A 403 17.53 10.74 -1.33
C GLU A 403 16.94 9.33 -1.43
N ALA A 404 17.76 8.34 -1.80
CA ALA A 404 17.32 6.96 -1.94
C ALA A 404 16.86 6.34 -0.60
N ILE A 405 17.66 6.45 0.47
CA ILE A 405 17.31 5.90 1.78
C ILE A 405 16.03 6.57 2.31
N CYS A 406 15.94 7.90 2.21
CA CYS A 406 14.78 8.66 2.68
C CYS A 406 13.51 8.29 1.91
N THR A 407 13.62 8.09 0.59
CA THR A 407 12.53 7.60 -0.25
C THR A 407 12.00 6.26 0.26
N TYR A 408 12.87 5.31 0.58
CA TYR A 408 12.42 4.01 1.07
C TYR A 408 11.78 4.08 2.46
N LEU A 409 12.27 4.93 3.36
CA LEU A 409 11.60 5.19 4.65
C LEU A 409 10.20 5.79 4.46
N ALA A 410 10.05 6.73 3.52
CA ALA A 410 8.75 7.31 3.19
C ALA A 410 7.79 6.28 2.58
N LEU A 411 8.28 5.36 1.74
CA LEU A 411 7.45 4.28 1.19
C LEU A 411 6.99 3.28 2.26
N VAL A 412 7.80 3.03 3.29
CA VAL A 412 7.35 2.25 4.46
C VAL A 412 6.23 2.99 5.18
N LEU A 413 6.37 4.31 5.40
CA LEU A 413 5.32 5.14 6.00
C LEU A 413 4.03 5.10 5.19
N ASP A 414 4.07 5.22 3.87
CA ASP A 414 2.87 5.18 3.02
C ASP A 414 2.10 3.86 3.17
N ARG A 415 2.82 2.75 3.33
CA ARG A 415 2.19 1.46 3.65
C ARG A 415 1.55 1.48 5.03
N CYS A 416 2.18 2.12 6.02
CA CYS A 416 1.58 2.31 7.32
C CYS A 416 0.29 3.13 7.24
N VAL A 417 0.30 4.22 6.47
CA VAL A 417 -0.87 5.08 6.18
C VAL A 417 -1.99 4.26 5.54
N ASP A 418 -1.67 3.45 4.53
CA ASP A 418 -2.60 2.60 3.79
C ASP A 418 -3.25 1.52 4.68
N MET A 419 -2.49 0.97 5.64
CA MET A 419 -2.95 -0.10 6.53
C MET A 419 -3.58 0.38 7.83
N ASN A 420 -3.29 1.61 8.27
CA ASN A 420 -3.67 2.13 9.59
C ASN A 420 -4.53 3.40 9.50
N CYS A 421 -5.64 3.31 8.77
CA CYS A 421 -6.59 4.40 8.59
C CYS A 421 -8.05 3.91 8.69
N ARG A 422 -9.00 4.85 8.69
CA ARG A 422 -10.44 4.55 8.71
C ARG A 422 -10.99 4.04 7.37
N LEU A 423 -10.16 4.08 6.32
CA LEU A 423 -10.44 3.47 5.01
C LEU A 423 -10.01 1.99 4.96
N ALA A 424 -9.18 1.54 5.90
CA ALA A 424 -8.76 0.15 6.00
C ALA A 424 -9.90 -0.74 6.52
N ASN A 425 -9.87 -2.02 6.14
CA ASN A 425 -10.95 -2.98 6.43
C ASN A 425 -10.43 -4.23 7.11
N TRP A 426 -11.16 -4.74 8.11
CA TRP A 426 -10.88 -6.03 8.72
C TRP A 426 -11.48 -7.20 7.91
N ASP A 427 -10.64 -8.03 7.30
CA ASP A 427 -11.09 -9.24 6.60
C ASP A 427 -11.21 -10.42 7.57
N SER A 428 -12.40 -10.60 8.15
CA SER A 428 -12.71 -11.72 9.05
C SER A 428 -12.50 -13.09 8.41
N SER A 429 -12.52 -13.25 7.08
CA SER A 429 -12.25 -14.55 6.43
C SER A 429 -10.77 -14.95 6.48
N ARG A 430 -9.89 -13.96 6.66
CA ARG A 430 -8.44 -14.11 6.79
C ARG A 430 -7.93 -13.75 8.19
N ALA A 431 -8.79 -13.19 9.04
CA ALA A 431 -8.46 -12.61 10.33
C ALA A 431 -7.26 -11.65 10.21
N GLY A 432 -7.37 -10.68 9.31
CA GLY A 432 -6.31 -9.71 9.07
C GLY A 432 -6.79 -8.45 8.37
N SER A 433 -5.99 -7.40 8.50
CA SER A 433 -6.27 -6.07 7.95
C SER A 433 -6.03 -6.03 6.44
N LYS A 434 -6.96 -5.40 5.72
CA LYS A 434 -6.82 -4.99 4.33
C LYS A 434 -6.60 -3.49 4.28
N ARG A 435 -5.59 -3.11 3.52
CA ARG A 435 -5.25 -1.73 3.20
C ARG A 435 -6.37 -0.97 2.47
N ALA A 436 -6.40 0.35 2.61
CA ALA A 436 -7.34 1.25 1.95
C ALA A 436 -7.29 1.11 0.42
N SER A 437 -6.07 1.08 -0.14
CA SER A 437 -5.80 0.97 -1.58
C SER A 437 -6.25 -0.37 -2.20
N ALA A 438 -6.76 -1.32 -1.40
CA ALA A 438 -7.37 -2.54 -1.90
C ALA A 438 -8.69 -2.23 -2.62
N GLN A 439 -9.29 -1.08 -2.32
CA GLN A 439 -10.40 -0.50 -3.05
C GLN A 439 -9.86 0.55 -4.03
N HIS A 440 -10.55 0.73 -5.15
CA HIS A 440 -10.27 1.80 -6.11
C HIS A 440 -11.08 3.05 -5.74
N SER A 441 -11.14 3.40 -4.45
CA SER A 441 -12.00 4.44 -3.88
C SER A 441 -11.58 4.86 -2.47
N LEU A 442 -11.98 6.09 -2.07
CA LEU A 442 -11.82 6.60 -0.69
C LEU A 442 -13.08 6.33 0.14
N ASN A 443 -13.53 5.07 0.20
CA ASN A 443 -14.71 4.72 0.98
C ASN A 443 -14.37 4.55 2.45
N LEU A 444 -15.01 5.35 3.31
CA LEU A 444 -14.93 5.17 4.74
C LEU A 444 -15.56 3.82 5.15
N MET A 445 -14.84 3.05 5.96
CA MET A 445 -15.36 1.80 6.51
C MET A 445 -16.08 2.08 7.83
N TRP A 446 -17.28 1.54 8.00
CA TRP A 446 -18.06 1.69 9.24
C TRP A 446 -17.35 1.11 10.46
N ASN A 447 -16.60 0.04 10.26
CA ASN A 447 -15.63 -0.49 11.21
C ASN A 447 -14.26 -0.62 10.54
N TYR A 448 -13.19 -0.45 11.29
CA TYR A 448 -11.84 -0.40 10.74
C TYR A 448 -10.82 -0.94 11.75
N PRO A 449 -9.71 -1.52 11.26
CA PRO A 449 -8.62 -1.95 12.12
C PRO A 449 -7.66 -0.80 12.42
N GLU A 450 -7.01 -0.88 13.57
CA GLU A 450 -5.81 -0.15 13.93
C GLU A 450 -4.74 -1.18 14.29
N ILE A 451 -3.64 -1.24 13.53
CA ILE A 451 -2.51 -2.10 13.86
C ILE A 451 -1.73 -1.44 15.00
N ASN A 452 -1.18 -2.24 15.91
CA ASN A 452 -0.34 -1.71 17.00
C ASN A 452 0.82 -0.88 16.44
N GLY A 453 0.76 0.43 16.68
CA GLY A 453 1.71 1.41 16.15
C GLY A 453 3.08 1.39 16.82
N ALA A 454 3.19 0.86 18.04
CA ALA A 454 4.46 0.82 18.75
C ALA A 454 5.38 -0.29 18.23
N SER A 455 4.86 -1.51 18.04
CA SER A 455 5.70 -2.69 17.82
C SER A 455 5.41 -3.47 16.53
N GLU A 456 4.26 -3.27 15.88
CA GLU A 456 3.84 -4.13 14.77
C GLU A 456 3.76 -3.40 13.43
N LEU A 457 3.09 -2.24 13.38
CA LEU A 457 2.73 -1.57 12.13
C LEU A 457 3.94 -1.27 11.24
N TRP A 458 4.96 -0.61 11.80
CA TRP A 458 6.17 -0.24 11.06
C TRP A 458 6.89 -1.47 10.50
N TYR A 459 7.19 -2.45 11.35
CA TYR A 459 7.93 -3.64 10.96
C TYR A 459 7.15 -4.54 9.99
N TRP A 460 5.83 -4.66 10.14
CA TRP A 460 5.01 -5.39 9.17
C TRP A 460 5.03 -4.67 7.81
N CYS A 461 4.90 -3.34 7.80
CA CYS A 461 4.96 -2.57 6.56
C CYS A 461 6.34 -2.66 5.89
N ALA A 462 7.41 -2.66 6.69
CA ALA A 462 8.78 -2.79 6.22
C ALA A 462 9.14 -4.20 5.74
N ASP A 463 8.67 -5.28 6.38
CA ASP A 463 8.99 -6.66 5.96
C ASP A 463 8.50 -6.97 4.54
N ALA A 464 7.36 -6.38 4.16
CA ALA A 464 6.86 -6.43 2.80
C ALA A 464 7.75 -5.71 1.78
N PHE A 465 8.66 -4.85 2.24
CA PHE A 465 9.63 -4.09 1.46
C PHE A 465 11.04 -4.72 1.49
N VAL A 466 11.50 -5.21 2.65
CA VAL A 466 12.87 -5.72 2.90
C VAL A 466 13.26 -6.86 1.95
N SER A 467 12.29 -7.65 1.49
CA SER A 467 12.53 -8.68 0.47
C SER A 467 12.52 -8.17 -0.98
N GLU A 468 11.94 -7.00 -1.26
CA GLU A 468 11.69 -6.53 -2.62
C GLU A 468 12.88 -5.80 -3.25
N TYR A 469 13.64 -4.99 -2.50
CA TYR A 469 14.70 -4.16 -3.12
C TYR A 469 15.82 -5.01 -3.76
N ARG A 470 16.33 -6.04 -3.07
CA ARG A 470 17.28 -6.99 -3.67
C ARG A 470 16.69 -7.71 -4.88
N SER A 471 15.43 -8.13 -4.81
CA SER A 471 14.75 -8.73 -5.96
C SER A 471 14.63 -7.76 -7.14
N LEU A 472 14.43 -6.46 -6.90
CA LEU A 472 14.45 -5.44 -7.96
C LEU A 472 15.84 -5.30 -8.59
N CYS A 473 16.89 -5.26 -7.77
CA CYS A 473 18.28 -5.28 -8.23
C CYS A 473 18.56 -6.49 -9.16
N GLU A 474 18.10 -7.68 -8.77
CA GLU A 474 18.21 -8.89 -9.59
C GLU A 474 17.49 -8.77 -10.94
N LEU A 475 16.33 -8.12 -10.98
CA LEU A 475 15.56 -7.91 -12.22
C LEU A 475 16.25 -6.98 -13.21
N PHE A 476 17.15 -6.12 -12.74
CA PHE A 476 18.01 -5.29 -13.59
C PHE A 476 19.40 -5.88 -13.86
N GLY A 477 19.73 -7.00 -13.22
CA GLY A 477 21.02 -7.69 -13.34
C GLY A 477 22.15 -7.06 -12.51
N THR A 478 21.85 -6.18 -11.55
CA THR A 478 22.87 -5.54 -10.69
C THR A 478 23.36 -6.53 -9.62
N LYS A 479 24.68 -6.63 -9.43
CA LYS A 479 25.33 -7.53 -8.45
C LYS A 479 25.98 -6.74 -7.32
N ALA A 480 26.11 -7.36 -6.15
CA ALA A 480 26.82 -6.79 -4.99
C ALA A 480 28.31 -6.56 -5.34
N GLN A 481 28.88 -5.44 -4.89
CA GLN A 481 30.29 -5.03 -5.14
C GLN A 481 30.64 -4.70 -6.60
N SER A 482 29.78 -4.01 -7.34
CA SER A 482 30.12 -3.39 -8.64
C SER A 482 30.89 -2.06 -8.51
N LEU A 483 31.65 -1.86 -7.43
CA LEU A 483 32.73 -0.87 -7.44
C LEU A 483 33.96 -1.52 -8.08
N SER A 484 33.93 -1.58 -9.41
CA SER A 484 35.08 -1.68 -10.33
C SER A 484 36.26 -2.60 -9.92
N LEU A 485 36.25 -3.83 -10.44
CA LEU A 485 37.49 -4.47 -10.91
C LEU A 485 37.62 -4.14 -12.42
N PRO A 486 38.70 -3.45 -12.87
CA PRO A 486 38.88 -3.14 -14.29
C PRO A 486 39.27 -4.42 -15.03
N GLY A 487 38.28 -5.05 -15.66
CA GLY A 487 38.50 -6.22 -16.49
C GLY A 487 37.22 -7.01 -16.74
N ILE A 488 36.70 -6.86 -17.96
CA ILE A 488 35.66 -7.65 -18.63
C ILE A 488 34.24 -7.02 -18.56
N LEU A 489 33.94 -6.33 -19.68
CA LEU A 489 32.66 -5.81 -20.19
C LEU A 489 32.19 -4.46 -19.63
N GLU A 490 32.59 -3.38 -20.31
CA GLU A 490 31.91 -2.08 -20.26
C GLU A 490 30.45 -2.25 -20.72
N THR A 491 29.52 -2.38 -19.77
CA THR A 491 28.12 -2.06 -20.04
C THR A 491 28.00 -0.54 -20.08
N GLU A 492 27.71 0.02 -21.25
CA GLU A 492 27.28 1.43 -21.41
C GLU A 492 26.30 1.79 -20.26
N PRO A 493 26.51 2.92 -19.55
CA PRO A 493 25.70 3.25 -18.39
C PRO A 493 24.23 3.40 -18.79
N LYS A 494 23.34 2.60 -18.18
CA LYS A 494 21.90 2.71 -18.37
C LYS A 494 21.45 4.10 -17.90
N SER A 495 21.04 4.98 -18.81
CA SER A 495 20.45 6.26 -18.43
C SER A 495 18.95 6.06 -18.14
N ILE A 496 18.56 6.26 -16.87
CA ILE A 496 17.16 6.34 -16.46
C ILE A 496 16.97 7.74 -15.90
N LYS A 497 16.12 8.53 -16.55
CA LYS A 497 15.72 9.86 -16.07
C LYS A 497 14.22 9.86 -15.82
N ILE A 498 13.84 10.24 -14.60
CA ILE A 498 12.44 10.32 -14.17
C ILE A 498 12.18 11.74 -13.68
N ASP A 499 11.25 12.43 -14.34
CA ASP A 499 10.93 13.83 -14.07
C ASP A 499 9.44 14.00 -13.72
N ALA A 500 9.12 14.99 -12.87
CA ALA A 500 7.75 15.47 -12.72
C ALA A 500 7.46 16.55 -13.76
N ALA A 501 6.65 16.21 -14.77
CA ALA A 501 6.38 17.12 -15.86
C ALA A 501 5.06 16.79 -16.57
N SER A 502 4.46 17.83 -17.16
CA SER A 502 3.29 17.66 -18.02
C SER A 502 3.70 17.08 -19.37
N ALA A 503 2.94 16.12 -19.87
CA ALA A 503 3.05 15.65 -21.25
C ALA A 503 2.65 16.73 -22.27
N ASP A 504 1.93 17.80 -21.85
CA ASP A 504 1.58 18.93 -22.73
C ASP A 504 2.82 19.73 -23.17
N SER A 505 3.89 19.70 -22.37
CA SER A 505 5.14 20.39 -22.67
C SER A 505 6.35 19.57 -22.20
N LEU A 506 7.08 19.00 -23.16
CA LEU A 506 8.29 18.21 -22.91
C LEU A 506 9.56 19.07 -22.79
N TYR A 507 9.46 20.28 -22.20
CA TYR A 507 10.59 21.23 -22.10
C TYR A 507 11.82 20.69 -21.35
N HIS A 508 11.62 19.66 -20.53
CA HIS A 508 12.65 18.95 -19.75
C HIS A 508 13.42 17.90 -20.58
N ILE A 509 13.01 17.68 -21.83
CA ILE A 509 13.58 16.75 -22.80
C ILE A 509 14.18 17.56 -23.94
N ALA A 510 15.38 17.21 -24.38
CA ALA A 510 16.06 17.93 -25.45
C ALA A 510 15.46 17.60 -26.83
N ASP A 511 15.49 18.58 -27.73
CA ASP A 511 15.05 18.36 -29.11
C ASP A 511 15.85 17.23 -29.78
N LYS A 512 15.14 16.36 -30.52
CA LYS A 512 15.72 15.23 -31.27
C LYS A 512 16.51 14.23 -30.41
N SER A 513 16.19 14.10 -29.13
CA SER A 513 16.85 13.16 -28.21
C SER A 513 16.05 11.89 -27.92
N VAL A 514 14.88 11.70 -28.55
CA VAL A 514 13.99 10.56 -28.30
C VAL A 514 13.81 9.78 -29.61
N ASP A 515 14.04 8.47 -29.55
CA ASP A 515 13.89 7.57 -30.68
C ASP A 515 12.46 7.00 -30.76
N ALA A 516 11.88 6.64 -29.61
CA ALA A 516 10.52 6.10 -29.54
C ALA A 516 9.72 6.67 -28.35
N VAL A 517 8.49 7.09 -28.62
CA VAL A 517 7.51 7.44 -27.59
C VAL A 517 6.57 6.26 -27.41
N ILE A 518 6.62 5.61 -26.24
CA ILE A 518 5.84 4.42 -25.92
C ILE A 518 5.10 4.71 -24.62
N THR A 519 3.79 4.91 -24.71
CA THR A 519 3.01 5.39 -23.56
C THR A 519 1.60 4.81 -23.56
N ASP A 520 0.98 4.77 -22.38
CA ASP A 520 -0.43 4.46 -22.19
C ASP A 520 -1.11 5.66 -21.50
N PRO A 521 -1.72 6.58 -22.28
CA PRO A 521 -2.38 7.73 -21.69
C PRO A 521 -3.60 7.28 -20.88
N PRO A 522 -4.07 8.07 -19.91
CA PRO A 522 -5.25 7.73 -19.14
C PRO A 522 -6.50 7.63 -20.02
N TYR A 523 -7.13 6.45 -20.03
CA TYR A 523 -8.34 6.18 -20.79
C TYR A 523 -9.58 6.20 -19.89
N TYR A 524 -10.38 7.26 -20.05
CA TYR A 524 -11.67 7.48 -19.37
C TYR A 524 -11.55 7.60 -17.84
N ALA A 525 -12.46 8.36 -17.22
CA ALA A 525 -12.55 8.63 -15.78
C ALA A 525 -12.87 7.39 -14.90
N THR A 526 -12.34 6.22 -15.25
CA THR A 526 -12.64 4.91 -14.66
C THR A 526 -12.07 4.77 -13.25
N ILE A 527 -10.88 5.33 -13.01
CA ILE A 527 -10.24 5.37 -11.69
C ILE A 527 -9.57 6.74 -11.54
N GLN A 528 -9.96 7.49 -10.50
CA GLN A 528 -9.40 8.82 -10.21
C GLN A 528 -8.06 8.72 -9.47
N TYR A 529 -7.02 8.20 -10.12
CA TYR A 529 -5.73 7.95 -9.46
C TYR A 529 -5.06 9.22 -8.93
N ALA A 530 -5.33 10.40 -9.50
CA ALA A 530 -4.88 11.68 -8.95
C ALA A 530 -5.47 11.89 -7.53
N GLU A 531 -6.80 11.94 -7.43
CA GLU A 531 -7.49 12.08 -6.13
C GLU A 531 -7.13 10.98 -5.12
N LEU A 532 -6.97 9.73 -5.58
CA LEU A 532 -6.58 8.63 -4.70
C LEU A 532 -5.13 8.75 -4.22
N SER A 533 -4.24 9.34 -5.03
CA SER A 533 -2.83 9.52 -4.66
C SER A 533 -2.62 10.66 -3.67
N ASP A 534 -3.52 11.65 -3.63
CA ASP A 534 -3.44 12.77 -2.70
C ASP A 534 -3.45 12.31 -1.23
N PHE A 535 -4.12 11.19 -0.98
CA PHE A 535 -4.09 10.48 0.31
C PHE A 535 -2.68 10.13 0.76
N PHE A 536 -1.77 9.82 -0.16
CA PHE A 536 -0.35 9.52 0.10
C PHE A 536 0.52 10.78 -0.03
N TYR A 537 0.21 11.64 -1.01
CA TYR A 537 0.94 12.87 -1.30
C TYR A 537 1.14 13.72 -0.04
N VAL A 538 0.09 13.92 0.76
CA VAL A 538 0.16 14.75 1.96
C VAL A 538 1.16 14.21 3.00
N TRP A 539 1.39 12.90 3.04
CA TRP A 539 2.38 12.28 3.92
C TRP A 539 3.77 12.34 3.32
N MET A 540 3.91 12.01 2.03
CA MET A 540 5.17 12.14 1.31
C MET A 540 5.72 13.57 1.36
N LYS A 541 4.87 14.60 1.22
CA LYS A 541 5.29 16.00 1.34
C LYS A 541 5.99 16.29 2.68
N ARG A 542 5.56 15.65 3.76
CA ARG A 542 6.09 15.89 5.11
C ARG A 542 7.38 15.14 5.41
N THR A 543 7.67 14.07 4.67
CA THR A 543 8.89 13.27 4.81
C THR A 543 9.90 13.51 3.69
N LEU A 544 9.46 13.96 2.52
CA LEU A 544 10.27 14.14 1.32
C LEU A 544 10.26 15.56 0.76
N GLY A 545 9.49 16.50 1.30
CA GLY A 545 9.42 17.87 0.72
C GLY A 545 10.74 18.65 0.75
N ASP A 546 11.64 18.31 1.66
CA ASP A 546 13.02 18.81 1.75
C ASP A 546 14.03 17.96 0.98
N ILE A 547 13.64 16.77 0.53
CA ILE A 547 14.43 15.87 -0.31
C ILE A 547 14.16 16.16 -1.80
N PHE A 548 12.89 16.37 -2.16
CA PHE A 548 12.42 16.65 -3.52
C PHE A 548 11.52 17.90 -3.53
N PRO A 549 12.06 19.10 -3.25
CA PRO A 549 11.26 20.33 -3.17
C PRO A 549 10.48 20.62 -4.46
N GLU A 550 11.02 20.24 -5.62
CA GLU A 550 10.38 20.36 -6.93
C GLU A 550 9.15 19.47 -7.11
N LEU A 551 9.01 18.40 -6.31
CA LEU A 551 7.87 17.49 -6.34
C LEU A 551 6.75 17.92 -5.37
N PHE A 552 7.09 18.68 -4.33
CA PHE A 552 6.20 18.93 -3.18
C PHE A 552 5.97 20.42 -2.86
N TRP A 553 6.22 21.31 -3.82
CA TRP A 553 6.04 22.76 -3.63
C TRP A 553 4.57 23.21 -3.60
N SER A 554 3.65 22.49 -4.27
CA SER A 554 2.20 22.78 -4.23
C SER A 554 1.53 22.21 -2.97
N GLU A 555 0.36 22.73 -2.57
CA GLU A 555 -0.37 22.22 -1.39
C GLU A 555 -1.28 21.03 -1.69
N LEU A 556 -1.90 21.00 -2.87
CA LEU A 556 -2.51 19.89 -3.61
C LEU A 556 -3.15 20.49 -4.87
#